data_AF-A0A318L9R6-F1
#
_entry.id   AF-A0A318L9R6-F1
#
_cell.length_a   1.000
_cell.length_b   1.000
_cell.length_c   1.000
_cell.angle_alpha   90.00
_cell.angle_beta   90.00
_cell.angle_gamma   90.00
#
_symmetry.space_group_name_H-M   'P 1'
#
loop_
_entity.id
_entity.type
_entity.pdbx_description
1 polymer ?
#
loop_
_entity_poly.entity_id
_entity_poly.type
_entity_poly.pdbx_seq_one_letter_code
_entity_poly.pdbx_strand_id
1 'polypeptide(L)'
;MDGTPHRGFWVDEGAYADYARAIDPTGDDLRGASDSHLAPHVELAGAGFSAMGSEAGFAGAYANRMRGLQERLSRLGGQWQQMGDAARQTSANYDAVEADQQATIERLGKELR
;
A
#
# COMPACT_ATOMS: atom_id res chain seq x y z
N MET A 1 -15.23 28.88 -12.12
CA MET A 1 -13.99 28.87 -11.32
C MET A 1 -13.90 30.21 -10.63
N ASP A 2 -14.13 30.25 -9.32
CA ASP A 2 -14.20 31.51 -8.58
C ASP A 2 -12.84 31.77 -7.91
N GLY A 3 -12.20 32.87 -8.30
CA GLY A 3 -10.79 33.19 -8.12
C GLY A 3 -10.37 33.53 -6.68
N THR A 4 -10.69 32.66 -5.72
CA THR A 4 -10.31 32.85 -4.33
C THR A 4 -8.85 32.41 -4.12
N PRO A 5 -7.97 33.22 -3.50
CA PRO A 5 -6.61 32.78 -3.20
C PRO A 5 -6.66 31.72 -2.10
N HIS A 6 -6.54 30.44 -2.47
CA HIS A 6 -6.56 29.33 -1.53
C HIS A 6 -5.26 29.31 -0.71
N ARG A 7 -5.28 29.93 0.47
CA ARG A 7 -4.23 29.76 1.50
C ARG A 7 -4.44 28.41 2.20
N GLY A 8 -4.14 27.30 1.51
CA GLY A 8 -4.22 25.95 2.05
C GLY A 8 -3.94 24.87 1.01
N PHE A 9 -3.61 23.65 1.45
CA PHE A 9 -3.55 22.48 0.59
C PHE A 9 -4.99 22.17 0.13
N TRP A 10 -5.29 22.47 -1.12
CA TRP A 10 -6.55 22.08 -1.75
C TRP A 10 -6.38 20.68 -2.33
N VAL A 11 -7.26 19.77 -1.93
CA VAL A 11 -7.32 18.41 -2.44
C VAL A 11 -8.71 18.21 -3.02
N ASP A 12 -8.79 17.70 -4.25
CA ASP A 12 -10.06 17.34 -4.89
C ASP A 12 -10.83 16.33 -4.02
N GLU A 13 -12.14 16.51 -3.92
CA GLU A 13 -13.02 15.57 -3.22
C GLU A 13 -12.81 14.15 -3.78
N GLY A 14 -12.58 13.19 -2.88
CA GLY A 14 -12.33 11.80 -3.26
C GLY A 14 -10.92 11.48 -3.78
N ALA A 15 -10.02 12.45 -3.94
CA ALA A 15 -8.68 12.19 -4.50
C ALA A 15 -7.87 11.16 -3.71
N TYR A 16 -7.97 11.18 -2.37
CA TYR A 16 -7.32 10.17 -1.52
C TYR A 16 -7.95 8.79 -1.64
N ALA A 17 -9.28 8.71 -1.78
CA ALA A 17 -9.99 7.46 -1.97
C ALA A 17 -9.68 6.85 -3.35
N ASP A 18 -9.60 7.69 -4.39
CA ASP A 18 -9.23 7.29 -5.74
C ASP A 18 -7.78 6.83 -5.80
N TYR A 19 -6.87 7.55 -5.12
CA TYR A 19 -5.49 7.12 -4.97
C TYR A 19 -5.39 5.76 -4.27
N ALA A 20 -6.06 5.57 -3.13
CA ALA A 20 -6.08 4.30 -2.42
C ALA A 20 -6.58 3.16 -3.34
N ARG A 21 -7.70 3.36 -4.04
CA ARG A 21 -8.26 2.39 -4.98
C ARG A 21 -7.32 2.08 -6.14
N ALA A 22 -6.55 3.06 -6.61
CA ALA A 22 -5.59 2.87 -7.69
C ALA A 22 -4.37 2.04 -7.25
N ILE A 23 -3.95 2.12 -5.99
CA ILE A 23 -2.75 1.45 -5.50
C ILE A 23 -3.01 0.08 -4.86
N ASP A 24 -4.23 -0.19 -4.39
CA ASP A 24 -4.62 -1.48 -3.80
C ASP A 24 -4.25 -2.69 -4.69
N PRO A 25 -4.55 -2.69 -6.02
CA PRO A 25 -4.22 -3.80 -6.89
C PRO A 25 -2.71 -4.07 -6.96
N THR A 26 -1.89 -3.02 -6.82
CA THR A 26 -0.42 -3.18 -6.86
C THR A 26 0.08 -3.90 -5.61
N GLY A 27 -0.49 -3.62 -4.44
CA GLY A 27 -0.17 -4.35 -3.21
C GLY A 27 -0.54 -5.83 -3.29
N ASP A 28 -1.72 -6.12 -3.86
CA ASP A 28 -2.20 -7.49 -4.07
C ASP A 28 -1.38 -8.25 -5.11
N ASP A 29 -1.04 -7.61 -6.24
CA ASP A 29 -0.18 -8.20 -7.27
C ASP A 29 1.20 -8.56 -6.73
N LEU A 30 1.80 -7.71 -5.89
CA LEU A 30 3.11 -7.99 -5.29
C LEU A 30 3.06 -9.18 -4.33
N ARG A 31 1.96 -9.32 -3.58
CA ARG A 31 1.73 -10.47 -2.69
C ARG A 31 1.50 -11.74 -3.52
N GLY A 32 0.64 -11.67 -4.53
CA GLY A 32 0.34 -12.78 -5.44
C GLY A 32 1.57 -13.23 -6.24
N ALA A 33 2.43 -12.32 -6.67
CA ALA A 33 3.68 -12.63 -7.37
C ALA A 33 4.68 -13.36 -6.47
N SER A 34 4.77 -12.98 -5.20
CA SER A 34 5.60 -13.71 -4.22
C SER A 34 5.14 -15.17 -4.09
N ASP A 35 3.85 -15.39 -3.95
CA ASP A 35 3.29 -16.74 -3.77
C ASP A 35 3.33 -17.56 -5.06
N SER A 36 3.09 -16.95 -6.21
CA SER A 36 3.00 -17.64 -7.51
C SER A 36 4.36 -17.91 -8.15
N HIS A 37 5.35 -17.02 -7.93
CA HIS A 37 6.62 -17.07 -8.65
C HIS A 37 7.82 -17.35 -7.76
N LEU A 38 7.77 -17.09 -6.46
CA LEU A 38 8.92 -17.37 -5.58
C LEU A 38 8.70 -18.62 -4.74
N ALA A 39 7.52 -18.80 -4.14
CA ALA A 39 7.26 -19.94 -3.26
C ALA A 39 7.54 -21.32 -3.91
N PRO A 40 7.20 -21.56 -5.20
CA PRO A 40 7.51 -22.84 -5.86
C PRO A 40 9.00 -23.11 -6.07
N HIS A 41 9.84 -22.10 -5.90
CA HIS A 41 11.29 -22.16 -6.11
C HIS A 41 12.08 -22.11 -4.79
N VAL A 42 11.43 -21.97 -3.64
CA VAL A 42 12.12 -21.96 -2.33
C VAL A 42 12.65 -23.35 -1.97
N GLU A 43 11.93 -24.41 -2.35
CA GLU A 43 12.37 -25.79 -2.13
C GLU A 43 12.93 -26.39 -3.41
N LEU A 44 14.26 -26.55 -3.45
CA LEU A 44 14.98 -27.17 -4.55
C LEU A 44 14.79 -28.70 -4.65
N ALA A 45 14.04 -29.30 -3.73
CA ALA A 45 14.04 -30.73 -3.45
C ALA A 45 13.59 -31.61 -4.64
N GLY A 46 12.82 -31.05 -5.59
CA GLY A 46 12.24 -31.82 -6.70
C GLY A 46 13.02 -31.84 -8.02
N ALA A 47 13.96 -30.91 -8.25
CA ALA A 47 14.46 -30.61 -9.60
C ALA A 47 15.81 -31.25 -9.99
N GLY A 48 16.25 -32.32 -9.30
CA GLY A 48 17.53 -32.99 -9.61
C GLY A 48 18.79 -32.23 -9.15
N PHE A 49 18.69 -30.93 -8.87
CA PHE A 49 19.75 -30.14 -8.23
C PHE A 49 20.03 -30.55 -6.78
N SER A 50 19.13 -31.28 -6.13
CA SER A 50 19.26 -31.63 -4.70
C SER A 50 20.38 -32.64 -4.41
N ALA A 51 20.77 -33.47 -5.38
CA ALA A 51 21.84 -34.46 -5.18
C ALA A 51 23.23 -33.85 -5.37
N MET A 52 23.44 -33.11 -6.47
CA MET A 52 24.75 -32.53 -6.81
C MET A 52 24.97 -31.12 -6.22
N GLY A 53 23.89 -30.37 -5.99
CA GLY A 53 23.92 -29.04 -5.40
C GLY A 53 23.98 -29.03 -3.86
N SER A 54 23.70 -30.15 -3.20
CA SER A 54 23.89 -30.28 -1.74
C SER A 54 25.38 -30.44 -1.38
N GLU A 55 26.14 -31.21 -2.17
CA GLU A 55 27.60 -31.35 -2.01
C GLU A 55 28.36 -30.04 -2.28
N ALA A 56 27.86 -29.18 -3.17
CA ALA A 56 28.48 -27.89 -3.48
C ALA A 56 28.00 -26.70 -2.61
N GLY A 57 27.04 -26.91 -1.70
CA GLY A 57 26.42 -25.84 -0.89
C GLY A 57 25.49 -24.89 -1.68
N PHE A 58 25.41 -25.04 -3.00
CA PHE A 58 24.60 -24.23 -3.91
C PHE A 58 23.11 -24.29 -3.56
N ALA A 59 22.59 -25.48 -3.23
CA ALA A 59 21.17 -25.65 -2.92
C ALA A 59 20.76 -24.83 -1.69
N GLY A 60 21.61 -24.78 -0.65
CA GLY A 60 21.38 -23.96 0.54
C GLY A 60 21.48 -22.46 0.25
N ALA A 61 22.50 -22.02 -0.50
CA ALA A 61 22.66 -20.62 -0.89
C ALA A 61 21.49 -20.12 -1.74
N TYR A 62 21.03 -20.93 -2.70
CA TYR A 62 19.88 -20.62 -3.54
C TYR A 62 18.59 -20.54 -2.70
N ALA A 63 18.29 -21.54 -1.87
CA ALA A 63 17.09 -21.52 -1.03
C ALA A 63 17.06 -20.29 -0.10
N ASN A 64 18.21 -19.95 0.51
CA ASN A 64 18.34 -18.74 1.32
C ASN A 64 18.10 -17.46 0.50
N ARG A 65 18.62 -17.40 -0.72
CA ARG A 65 18.39 -16.26 -1.62
C ARG A 65 16.92 -16.12 -1.98
N MET A 66 16.24 -17.22 -2.31
CA MET A 66 14.82 -17.22 -2.67
C MET A 66 13.93 -16.81 -1.49
N ARG A 67 14.20 -17.32 -0.27
CA ARG A 67 13.50 -16.84 0.95
C ARG A 67 13.72 -15.35 1.18
N GLY A 68 14.95 -14.86 1.00
CA GLY A 68 15.24 -13.43 1.12
C GLY A 68 14.50 -12.56 0.10
N LEU A 69 14.26 -13.07 -1.12
CA LEU A 69 13.42 -12.38 -2.10
C LEU A 69 11.94 -12.39 -1.71
N GLN A 70 11.44 -13.52 -1.22
CA GLN A 70 10.06 -13.67 -0.74
C GLN A 70 9.75 -12.71 0.40
N GLU A 71 10.64 -12.62 1.39
CA GLU A 71 10.51 -11.66 2.50
C GLU A 71 10.47 -10.22 2.02
N ARG A 72 11.31 -9.85 1.04
CA ARG A 72 11.35 -8.49 0.49
C ARG A 72 10.08 -8.14 -0.28
N LEU A 73 9.56 -9.06 -1.09
CA LEU A 73 8.29 -8.84 -1.80
C LEU A 73 7.12 -8.76 -0.82
N SER A 74 7.07 -9.62 0.19
CA SER A 74 6.04 -9.57 1.23
C SER A 74 6.06 -8.23 1.98
N ARG A 75 7.24 -7.75 2.38
CA ARG A 75 7.39 -6.41 3.00
C ARG A 75 6.95 -5.29 2.06
N LEU A 76 7.32 -5.37 0.78
CA LEU A 76 6.93 -4.37 -0.21
C LEU A 76 5.41 -4.34 -0.38
N GLY A 77 4.75 -5.49 -0.56
CA GLY A 77 3.29 -5.58 -0.62
C GLY A 77 2.61 -4.99 0.63
N GLY A 78 3.17 -5.26 1.81
CA GLY A 78 2.70 -4.65 3.07
C GLY A 78 2.88 -3.12 3.14
N GLN A 79 3.92 -2.56 2.54
CA GLN A 79 4.12 -1.11 2.45
C GLN A 79 3.10 -0.45 1.51
N TRP A 80 2.77 -1.10 0.39
CA TRP A 80 1.72 -0.63 -0.52
C TRP A 80 0.35 -0.58 0.16
N GLN A 81 0.01 -1.62 0.94
CA GLN A 81 -1.22 -1.63 1.72
C GLN A 81 -1.26 -0.50 2.76
N GLN A 82 -0.17 -0.28 3.50
CA GLN A 82 -0.06 0.83 4.46
C GLN A 82 -0.25 2.19 3.80
N MET A 83 0.21 2.36 2.56
CA MET A 83 0.03 3.60 1.80
C MET A 83 -1.44 3.82 1.42
N GLY A 84 -2.17 2.76 1.04
CA GLY A 84 -3.61 2.80 0.80
C GLY A 84 -4.38 3.17 2.06
N ASP A 85 -4.04 2.55 3.20
CA ASP A 85 -4.64 2.84 4.49
C ASP A 85 -4.38 4.28 4.95
N ALA A 86 -3.15 4.77 4.77
CA ALA A 86 -2.79 6.16 5.07
C ALA A 86 -3.63 7.15 4.24
N ALA A 87 -3.80 6.89 2.94
CA ALA A 87 -4.63 7.74 2.08
C ALA A 87 -6.10 7.76 2.55
N ARG A 88 -6.69 6.60 2.87
CA ARG A 88 -8.06 6.53 3.42
C ARG A 88 -8.19 7.28 4.74
N GLN A 89 -7.22 7.13 5.63
CA GLN A 89 -7.20 7.84 6.91
C GLN A 89 -7.12 9.35 6.70
N THR A 90 -6.29 9.82 5.75
CA THR A 90 -6.20 11.23 5.40
C THR A 90 -7.54 11.74 4.86
N SER A 91 -8.21 10.99 3.98
CA SER A 91 -9.56 11.33 3.48
C SER A 91 -10.53 11.54 4.65
N ALA A 92 -10.63 10.57 5.56
CA ALA A 92 -11.53 10.64 6.71
C ALA A 92 -11.23 11.84 7.63
N ASN A 93 -9.96 12.20 7.78
CA ASN A 93 -9.57 13.38 8.55
C ASN A 93 -10.04 14.68 7.88
N TYR A 94 -9.95 14.77 6.54
CA TYR A 94 -10.46 15.92 5.80
C TYR A 94 -11.97 16.06 5.95
N ASP A 95 -12.72 14.97 5.75
CA ASP A 95 -14.18 14.97 5.89
C ASP A 95 -14.62 15.44 7.28
N ALA A 96 -13.90 15.01 8.33
CA ALA A 96 -14.18 15.43 9.70
C ALA A 96 -13.92 16.93 9.94
N VAL A 97 -12.82 17.47 9.39
CA VAL A 97 -12.49 18.89 9.51
C VAL A 97 -13.48 19.75 8.74
N GLU A 98 -13.88 19.32 7.54
CA GLU A 98 -14.87 20.04 6.73
C GLU A 98 -16.23 20.08 7.42
N ALA A 99 -16.68 18.96 8.01
CA ALA A 99 -17.92 18.91 8.77
C ALA A 99 -17.92 19.85 9.99
N ASP A 100 -16.81 19.93 10.73
CA ASP A 100 -16.68 20.83 11.90
C ASP A 100 -16.70 22.31 11.48
N GLN A 101 -16.02 22.64 10.37
CA GLN A 101 -16.04 23.99 9.81
C GLN A 101 -17.44 24.39 9.34
N GLN A 102 -18.13 23.50 8.63
CA GLN A 102 -19.49 23.72 8.16
C GLN A 102 -20.46 23.95 9.33
N ALA A 103 -20.40 23.11 10.37
CA ALA A 103 -21.22 23.27 11.58
C ALA A 103 -20.93 24.61 12.30
N THR A 104 -19.66 25.03 12.33
CA THR A 104 -19.27 26.32 12.91
C THR A 104 -19.82 27.50 12.10
N ILE A 105 -19.74 27.46 10.77
CA ILE A 105 -20.28 28.49 9.88
C ILE A 105 -21.81 28.58 10.04
N GLU A 106 -22.50 27.45 10.10
CA GLU A 106 -23.95 27.40 10.31
C GLU A 106 -24.37 27.99 11.66
N ARG A 107 -23.60 27.75 12.73
CA ARG A 107 -23.84 28.34 14.04
C ARG A 107 -23.66 29.86 14.00
N LEU A 108 -22.54 30.34 13.46
CA LEU A 108 -22.27 31.78 13.35
C LEU A 108 -23.34 32.49 12.49
N GLY A 109 -23.78 31.85 11.40
CA GLY A 109 -24.85 32.38 10.55
C GLY A 109 -26.22 32.49 11.25
N LYS A 110 -26.49 31.64 12.25
CA LYS A 110 -27.69 31.73 13.10
C LYS A 110 -27.55 32.81 14.18
N GLU A 111 -26.36 32.98 14.76
CA GLU A 111 -26.09 33.97 15.80
C GLU A 111 -26.05 35.42 15.27
N LEU A 112 -25.73 35.60 13.99
CA LEU A 112 -25.67 36.90 13.31
C LEU A 112 -27.01 37.33 12.69
N ARG A 113 -28.08 36.54 12.82
CA ARG A 113 -29.44 36.82 12.34
C ARG A 113 -30.38 37.18 13.48
#